data_AF-A0A920NLH2-F1
#
_entry.id   AF-A0A920NLH2-F1
#
_cell.length_a   1.000
_cell.length_b   1.000
_cell.length_c   1.000
_cell.angle_alpha   90.00
_cell.angle_beta   90.00
_cell.angle_gamma   90.00
#
_symmetry.space_group_name_H-M   'P 1'
#
loop_
_entity.id
_entity.type
_entity.pdbx_description
1 polymer ?
#
loop_
_entity_poly.entity_id
_entity_poly.type
_entity_poly.pdbx_seq_one_letter_code
_entity_poly.pdbx_strand_id
1 'polypeptide(L)' 'MTFLKTADTLNPGARTLSNKYYTKKEILKQEYKNIFLNHWICVGRAK' A
#
# COMPACT_ATOMS: atom_id res chain seq x y z
N MET A 1 8.72 -0.18 19.21
CA MET A 1 8.72 0.43 17.86
C MET A 1 9.78 1.51 17.83
N THR A 2 10.66 1.48 16.83
CA THR A 2 11.76 2.44 16.70
C THR A 2 11.33 3.54 15.73
N PHE A 3 11.50 4.80 16.12
CA PHE A 3 11.26 5.93 15.23
C PHE A 3 12.31 5.93 14.11
N LEU A 4 11.87 5.92 12.85
CA LEU A 4 12.73 5.98 11.67
C LEU A 4 12.58 7.35 11.02
N LYS A 5 13.70 8.04 10.75
CA LYS A 5 13.65 9.32 10.03
C LYS A 5 13.30 9.08 8.57
N THR A 6 12.54 9.99 7.98
CA THR A 6 12.14 9.91 6.57
C THR A 6 13.34 9.77 5.62
N ALA A 7 14.42 10.49 5.91
CA ALA A 7 15.67 10.42 5.14
C ALA A 7 16.29 9.01 5.16
N ASP A 8 16.15 8.28 6.27
CA ASP A 8 16.70 6.94 6.47
C ASP A 8 15.81 5.85 5.83
N THR A 9 14.56 6.17 5.52
CA THR A 9 13.60 5.25 4.86
C THR A 9 13.57 5.40 3.33
N LEU A 10 14.20 6.44 2.79
CA LEU A 10 14.19 6.72 1.36
C LEU A 10 15.15 5.76 0.64
N ASN A 11 14.60 4.73 0.00
CA ASN A 11 15.39 3.84 -0.85
C ASN A 11 15.83 4.56 -2.15
N PRO A 12 17.14 4.67 -2.44
CA PRO A 12 17.62 5.27 -3.68
C PRO A 12 17.02 4.58 -4.91
N GLY A 13 16.47 5.36 -5.83
CA GLY A 13 15.83 4.84 -7.04
C GLY A 13 14.38 4.37 -6.87
N ALA A 14 13.81 4.49 -5.67
CA ALA A 14 12.38 4.27 -5.46
C ALA A 14 11.58 5.24 -6.37
N ARG A 15 10.62 4.66 -7.10
CA ARG A 15 9.70 5.39 -7.96
C ARG A 15 8.29 4.91 -7.69
N THR A 16 7.32 5.79 -7.94
CA THR A 16 5.91 5.40 -7.93
C THR A 16 5.65 4.31 -8.96
N LEU A 17 4.62 3.52 -8.72
CA LEU A 17 4.19 2.51 -9.68
C LEU A 17 3.71 3.19 -10.98
N SER A 18 3.67 2.41 -12.06
CA SER A 18 3.12 2.89 -13.33
C SER A 18 1.66 3.31 -13.18
N ASN A 19 1.23 4.33 -13.95
CA ASN A 19 -0.14 4.88 -13.95
C ASN A 19 -1.24 3.79 -13.95
N LYS A 20 -1.01 2.68 -14.67
CA LYS A 20 -1.98 1.57 -14.78
C LYS A 20 -2.44 1.02 -13.42
N TYR A 21 -1.58 1.01 -12.40
CA TYR A 21 -1.92 0.51 -11.07
C TYR A 21 -2.91 1.43 -10.34
N TYR A 22 -2.97 2.70 -10.72
CA TYR A 22 -3.88 3.68 -10.15
C TYR A 22 -5.16 3.88 -10.98
N THR A 23 -5.17 3.48 -12.26
CA THR A 23 -6.26 3.77 -13.20
C THR A 23 -7.01 2.55 -13.73
N LYS A 24 -6.36 1.39 -13.84
CA LYS A 24 -7.00 0.19 -14.41
C LYS A 24 -7.86 -0.53 -13.37
N LYS A 25 -9.16 -0.62 -13.65
CA LYS A 25 -10.14 -1.35 -12.83
C LYS A 25 -9.82 -2.85 -12.71
N GLU A 26 -9.19 -3.44 -13.72
CA GLU A 26 -8.77 -4.84 -13.72
C GLU A 26 -7.75 -5.14 -12.63
N ILE A 27 -6.76 -4.24 -12.47
CA ILE A 27 -5.72 -4.35 -11.45
C ILE A 27 -6.35 -4.19 -10.06
N LEU A 28 -7.23 -3.20 -9.88
CA LEU A 28 -7.95 -3.02 -8.62
C LEU A 28 -8.76 -4.27 -8.22
N LYS A 29 -9.44 -4.92 -9.17
CA LYS A 29 -10.17 -6.18 -8.91
C LYS A 29 -9.25 -7.30 -8.42
N GLN A 30 -8.03 -7.37 -8.94
CA GLN A 30 -7.03 -8.35 -8.49
C GLN A 30 -6.51 -8.01 -7.09
N GLU A 31 -6.23 -6.74 -6.81
CA GLU A 31 -5.79 -6.27 -5.48
C GLU A 31 -6.85 -6.54 -4.40
N TYR A 32 -8.13 -6.37 -4.72
CA TYR A 32 -9.22 -6.76 -3.82
C TYR A 32 -9.15 -8.23 -3.42
N LYS A 33 -9.01 -9.12 -4.41
CA LYS A 33 -8.95 -10.57 -4.18
C LYS A 33 -7.70 -11.01 -3.43
N ASN A 34 -6.55 -10.39 -3.74
CA ASN A 34 -5.26 -10.86 -3.25
C ASN A 34 -4.84 -10.20 -1.93
N ILE A 35 -5.22 -8.94 -1.73
CA ILE A 35 -4.77 -8.12 -0.60
C ILE A 35 -5.91 -7.88 0.36
N PHE A 36 -6.92 -7.10 -0.05
CA PHE A 36 -7.96 -6.59 0.86
C PHE A 36 -8.82 -7.69 1.49
N LEU A 37 -9.14 -8.75 0.74
CA LEU A 37 -9.94 -9.87 1.27
C LEU A 37 -9.12 -10.87 2.10
N ASN A 38 -7.79 -10.87 1.98
CA ASN A 38 -6.93 -11.87 2.61
C ASN A 38 -6.10 -11.33 3.79
N HIS A 39 -6.13 -10.01 4.03
CA HIS A 39 -5.34 -9.37 5.08
C HIS A 39 -6.22 -8.56 6.03
N TRP A 40 -5.74 -8.37 7.24
CA TRP A 40 -6.43 -7.56 8.25
C TRP A 40 -6.45 -6.09 7.82
N ILE A 41 -7.65 -5.50 7.84
CA ILE A 41 -7.86 -4.07 7.59
C ILE A 41 -8.20 -3.40 8.92
N CYS A 42 -7.43 -2.39 9.30
CA CYS A 42 -7.74 -1.56 10.46
C CYS A 42 -8.96 -0.68 10.15
N VAL A 43 -10.09 -0.92 10.83
CA VAL A 43 -11.34 -0.17 10.63
C VAL A 43 -11.52 1.02 11.57
N GLY A 44 -10.56 1.24 12.49
CA GLY A 44 -10.58 2.35 13.43
C GLY A 44 -10.13 1.96 14.83
N ARG A 45 -10.12 2.95 15.74
CA ARG A 45 -9.80 2.75 17.16
C ARG A 45 -11.07 2.32 17.90
N ALA A 46 -10.99 1.23 18.65
CA ALA A 46 -12.02 0.88 19.62
C ALA A 46 -12.14 2.00 20.67
N LYS A 47 -13.38 2.35 21.03
CA LYS A 47 -13.66 3.42 21.98
C LYS A 47 -13.02 3.15 23.34
#